data_AF-A0A8T3MV17-F1
#
_entry.id   AF-A0A8T3MV17-F1
#
_cell.length_a   1.000
_cell.length_b   1.000
_cell.length_c   1.000
_cell.angle_alpha   90.00
_cell.angle_beta   90.00
_cell.angle_gamma   90.00
#
_symmetry.space_group_name_H-M   'P 1'
#
loop_
_entity.id
_entity.type
_entity.pdbx_description
1 polymer ?
#
loop_
_entity_poly.entity_id
_entity_poly.type
_entity_poly.pdbx_seq_one_letter_code
_entity_poly.pdbx_strand_id
1 'polypeptide(L)'
;MMVELYGRPPKKLPSLLVAINRFNRSHRPAAWQDVVVDLSIGLEAAFSTAEREDLTLALRSRAAHLLALPGDPADRIFADVGELLALRGRVVHGSVVEESHWTNLFARHGINQIMPRDRLEVAFDRWRDLLRRAILARLLLSEVGGPGVTSWPLLGGKDSIDGQLIGPRGRRAWRHLIRTRAAELGIARAWRRSEPLHDYLHDPWGDDLAN
;
A
#
# COMPACT_ATOMS: atom_id res chain seq x y z
N MET A 1 3.47 -13.50 37.30
CA MET A 1 2.52 -14.28 36.48
C MET A 1 3.00 -14.22 35.03
N MET A 2 3.84 -15.17 34.62
CA MET A 2 4.36 -15.26 33.25
C MET A 2 3.28 -15.89 32.37
N VAL A 3 2.84 -15.17 31.34
CA VAL A 3 1.88 -15.67 30.34
C VAL A 3 2.64 -16.50 29.31
N GLU A 4 2.28 -17.78 29.20
CA GLU A 4 2.76 -18.71 28.19
C GLU A 4 2.51 -18.16 26.77
N LEU A 5 3.59 -17.88 26.03
CA LEU A 5 3.56 -17.40 24.64
C LEU A 5 3.67 -18.53 23.60
N TYR A 6 3.34 -19.77 23.95
CA TYR A 6 3.29 -20.89 22.99
C TYR A 6 1.83 -21.27 22.69
N GLY A 7 1.09 -20.33 22.09
CA GLY A 7 -0.31 -20.50 21.70
C GLY A 7 -0.44 -20.83 20.22
N ARG A 8 -1.04 -21.99 19.91
CA ARG A 8 -1.54 -22.42 18.60
C ARG A 8 -2.03 -21.23 17.74
N PRO A 9 -1.68 -21.15 16.44
CA PRO A 9 -2.12 -20.04 15.61
C PRO A 9 -3.66 -19.96 15.65
N PRO A 10 -4.23 -18.74 15.78
CA PRO A 10 -5.67 -18.56 15.90
C PRO A 10 -6.40 -19.15 14.69
N LYS A 11 -7.60 -19.72 14.91
CA LYS A 11 -8.40 -20.40 13.86
C LYS A 11 -8.74 -19.50 12.66
N LYS A 12 -8.78 -18.18 12.84
CA LYS A 12 -8.89 -17.17 11.78
C LYS A 12 -8.06 -15.95 12.17
N LEU A 13 -7.02 -15.63 11.40
CA LEU A 13 -6.38 -14.32 11.43
C LEU A 13 -7.09 -13.41 10.42
N PRO A 14 -7.62 -12.25 10.82
CA PRO A 14 -8.04 -11.23 9.87
C PRO A 14 -6.87 -10.90 8.94
N SER A 15 -7.11 -10.89 7.63
CA SER A 15 -6.08 -10.53 6.63
C SER A 15 -5.46 -9.16 6.92
N LEU A 16 -6.23 -8.27 7.54
CA LEU A 16 -5.76 -6.97 8.01
C LEU A 16 -4.61 -7.05 9.02
N LEU A 17 -4.61 -8.02 9.95
CA LEU A 17 -3.49 -8.20 10.89
C LEU A 17 -2.23 -8.65 10.17
N VAL A 18 -2.37 -9.47 9.11
CA VAL A 18 -1.24 -9.84 8.25
C VAL A 18 -0.69 -8.60 7.56
N ALA A 19 -1.57 -7.73 7.02
CA ALA A 19 -1.16 -6.48 6.39
C ALA A 19 -0.36 -5.58 7.34
N ILE A 20 -0.84 -5.38 8.57
CA ILE A 20 -0.17 -4.57 9.59
C ILE A 20 1.20 -5.16 9.96
N ASN A 21 1.27 -6.48 10.19
CA ASN A 21 2.53 -7.13 10.53
C ASN A 21 3.57 -7.02 9.41
N ARG A 22 3.15 -7.17 8.16
CA ARG A 22 4.03 -7.04 6.99
C ARG A 22 4.48 -5.59 6.77
N PHE A 23 3.58 -4.63 6.98
CA PHE A 23 3.93 -3.20 6.99
C PHE A 23 5.04 -2.92 8.02
N ASN A 24 4.87 -3.36 9.26
CA ASN A 24 5.88 -3.17 10.31
C ASN A 24 7.22 -3.85 10.00
N ARG A 25 7.18 -5.04 9.39
CA ARG A 25 8.41 -5.75 8.97
C ARG A 25 9.14 -5.01 7.87
N SER A 26 8.42 -4.35 6.94
CA SER A 26 9.04 -3.61 5.83
C SER A 26 9.89 -2.41 6.27
N HIS A 27 9.77 -1.96 7.52
CA HIS A 27 10.58 -0.90 8.12
C HIS A 27 11.81 -1.42 8.87
N ARG A 28 11.96 -2.74 9.04
CA ARG A 28 13.11 -3.33 9.72
C ARG A 28 14.25 -3.52 8.73
N PRO A 29 15.52 -3.46 9.17
CA PRO A 29 16.65 -3.85 8.33
C PRO A 29 16.46 -5.26 7.78
N ALA A 30 16.41 -5.39 6.46
CA ALA A 30 16.24 -6.64 5.74
C ALA A 30 16.85 -6.52 4.34
N ALA A 31 17.02 -7.65 3.66
CA ALA A 31 17.37 -7.62 2.24
C ALA A 31 16.22 -6.99 1.44
N TRP A 32 16.51 -6.30 0.34
CA TRP A 32 15.47 -5.63 -0.45
C TRP A 32 14.40 -6.61 -0.96
N GLN A 33 14.81 -7.86 -1.22
CA GLN A 33 13.94 -8.96 -1.62
C GLN A 33 12.85 -9.21 -0.57
N ASP A 34 13.25 -9.24 0.71
CA ASP A 34 12.33 -9.45 1.83
C ASP A 34 11.36 -8.28 1.98
N VAL A 35 11.82 -7.05 1.77
CA VAL A 35 10.98 -5.84 1.80
C VAL A 35 9.92 -5.90 0.70
N VAL A 36 10.31 -6.25 -0.52
CA VAL A 36 9.38 -6.44 -1.66
C VAL A 36 8.33 -7.52 -1.35
N VAL A 37 8.76 -8.66 -0.83
CA VAL A 37 7.86 -9.76 -0.46
C VAL A 37 6.90 -9.34 0.65
N ASP A 38 7.41 -8.67 1.69
CA ASP A 38 6.58 -8.20 2.80
C ASP A 38 5.53 -7.19 2.33
N LEU A 39 5.94 -6.18 1.55
CA LEU A 39 5.01 -5.16 1.03
C LEU A 39 3.94 -5.76 0.11
N SER A 40 4.32 -6.73 -0.72
CA SER A 40 3.40 -7.42 -1.64
C SER A 40 2.36 -8.23 -0.88
N ILE A 41 2.79 -9.06 0.09
CA ILE A 41 1.89 -9.84 0.95
C ILE A 41 0.99 -8.90 1.76
N GLY A 42 1.54 -7.77 2.23
CA GLY A 42 0.78 -6.77 2.96
C GLY A 42 -0.36 -6.19 2.14
N LEU A 43 -0.09 -5.81 0.88
CA LEU A 43 -1.11 -5.25 -0.02
C LEU A 43 -2.17 -6.29 -0.39
N GLU A 44 -1.74 -7.51 -0.71
CA GLU A 44 -2.66 -8.63 -0.97
C GLU A 44 -3.60 -8.85 0.22
N ALA A 45 -3.05 -8.85 1.43
CA ALA A 45 -3.83 -9.05 2.65
C ALA A 45 -4.77 -7.87 2.96
N ALA A 46 -4.34 -6.63 2.69
CA ALA A 46 -5.15 -5.43 2.90
C ALA A 46 -6.37 -5.38 1.96
N PHE A 47 -6.22 -5.85 0.72
CA PHE A 47 -7.28 -5.86 -0.29
C PHE A 47 -7.88 -7.25 -0.53
N SER A 48 -7.57 -8.22 0.33
CA SER A 48 -8.06 -9.60 0.21
C SER A 48 -9.59 -9.63 0.29
N THR A 49 -10.17 -10.37 -0.65
CA THR A 49 -11.57 -10.79 -0.65
C THR A 49 -11.65 -12.30 -0.41
N ALA A 50 -12.85 -12.83 -0.19
CA ALA A 50 -13.06 -14.28 -0.05
C ALA A 50 -12.78 -15.04 -1.38
N GLU A 51 -12.76 -14.33 -2.51
CA GLU A 51 -12.47 -14.85 -3.84
C GLU A 51 -10.94 -14.98 -4.05
N ARG A 52 -10.50 -16.16 -4.46
CA ARG A 52 -9.07 -16.54 -4.56
C ARG A 52 -8.47 -16.40 -5.96
N GLU A 53 -9.29 -16.27 -6.98
CA GLU A 53 -8.87 -16.32 -8.37
C GLU A 53 -8.84 -14.88 -8.92
N ASP A 54 -7.80 -14.54 -9.69
CA ASP A 54 -7.50 -13.21 -10.26
C ASP A 54 -7.00 -12.10 -9.32
N LEU A 55 -6.03 -12.45 -8.46
CA LEU A 55 -5.45 -11.54 -7.47
C LEU A 55 -4.78 -10.30 -8.11
N THR A 56 -4.01 -10.42 -9.18
CA THR A 56 -3.15 -9.29 -9.66
C THR A 56 -3.94 -8.12 -10.23
N LEU A 57 -4.84 -8.35 -11.20
CA LEU A 57 -5.61 -7.27 -11.83
C LEU A 57 -6.63 -6.68 -10.85
N ALA A 58 -7.30 -7.53 -10.08
CA ALA A 58 -8.24 -7.08 -9.06
C ALA A 58 -7.52 -6.25 -7.99
N LEU A 59 -6.37 -6.70 -7.50
CA LEU A 59 -5.58 -5.96 -6.50
C LEU A 59 -5.17 -4.57 -7.00
N ARG A 60 -4.62 -4.49 -8.21
CA ARG A 60 -4.20 -3.23 -8.83
C ARG A 60 -5.39 -2.30 -9.04
N SER A 61 -6.51 -2.82 -9.53
CA SER A 61 -7.74 -2.05 -9.77
C SER A 61 -8.33 -1.51 -8.46
N ARG A 62 -8.42 -2.35 -7.41
CA ARG A 62 -8.90 -1.93 -6.08
C ARG A 62 -8.01 -0.83 -5.50
N ALA A 63 -6.69 -1.02 -5.54
CA ALA A 63 -5.74 0.00 -5.07
C ALA A 63 -5.93 1.32 -5.82
N ALA A 64 -5.93 1.28 -7.16
CA ALA A 64 -6.12 2.45 -8.00
C ALA A 64 -7.44 3.19 -7.73
N HIS A 65 -8.53 2.44 -7.53
CA HIS A 65 -9.86 3.03 -7.35
C HIS A 65 -10.09 3.59 -5.96
N LEU A 66 -9.49 2.99 -4.93
CA LEU A 66 -9.70 3.37 -3.53
C LEU A 66 -8.69 4.41 -3.05
N LEU A 67 -7.43 4.32 -3.50
CA LEU A 67 -6.33 5.12 -2.95
C LEU A 67 -6.09 6.44 -3.70
N ALA A 68 -6.76 6.66 -4.84
CA ALA A 68 -6.55 7.83 -5.69
C ALA A 68 -6.85 9.18 -4.99
N LEU A 69 -5.95 10.13 -5.22
CA LEU A 69 -5.99 11.51 -4.75
C LEU A 69 -5.70 12.48 -5.90
N PRO A 70 -6.04 13.79 -5.78
CA PRO A 70 -5.74 14.77 -6.82
C PRO A 70 -4.26 14.82 -7.26
N GLY A 71 -3.31 14.65 -6.33
CA GLY A 71 -1.87 14.57 -6.62
C GLY A 71 -1.30 13.16 -6.74
N ASP A 72 -2.16 12.14 -6.77
CA ASP A 72 -1.77 10.73 -6.88
C ASP A 72 -2.85 9.94 -7.63
N PRO A 73 -2.87 10.02 -8.98
CA PRO A 73 -3.97 9.54 -9.79
C PRO A 73 -3.99 8.00 -9.87
N ALA A 74 -5.15 7.47 -10.25
CA ALA A 74 -5.44 6.03 -10.21
C ALA A 74 -4.52 5.20 -11.13
N ASP A 75 -4.19 5.72 -12.31
CA ASP A 75 -3.27 5.12 -13.28
C ASP A 75 -1.85 4.97 -12.72
N ARG A 76 -1.35 5.99 -12.03
CA ARG A 76 -0.05 5.93 -11.34
C ARG A 76 -0.05 4.85 -10.27
N ILE A 77 -1.07 4.83 -9.40
CA ILE A 77 -1.21 3.80 -8.35
C ILE A 77 -1.30 2.39 -8.96
N PHE A 78 -2.03 2.24 -10.06
CA PHE A 78 -2.17 0.96 -10.78
C PHE A 78 -0.83 0.45 -11.34
N ALA A 79 0.01 1.37 -11.84
CA ALA A 79 1.36 1.07 -12.31
C ALA A 79 2.28 0.67 -11.14
N ASP A 80 2.30 1.46 -10.07
CA ASP A 80 3.16 1.24 -8.90
C ASP A 80 2.92 -0.11 -8.23
N VAL A 81 1.64 -0.49 -8.05
CA VAL A 81 1.28 -1.80 -7.51
C VAL A 81 1.66 -2.91 -8.49
N GLY A 82 1.50 -2.68 -9.79
CA GLY A 82 1.91 -3.65 -10.82
C GLY A 82 3.42 -3.90 -10.82
N GLU A 83 4.21 -2.85 -10.62
CA GLU A 83 5.67 -2.91 -10.53
C GLU A 83 6.12 -3.73 -9.32
N LEU A 84 5.53 -3.47 -8.15
CA LEU A 84 5.80 -4.25 -6.93
C LEU A 84 5.48 -5.74 -7.11
N LEU A 85 4.31 -6.06 -7.67
CA LEU A 85 3.90 -7.46 -7.88
C LEU A 85 4.78 -8.18 -8.91
N ALA A 86 5.19 -7.49 -9.98
CA ALA A 86 6.12 -8.02 -10.97
C ALA A 86 7.48 -8.31 -10.34
N LEU A 87 7.98 -7.40 -9.49
CA LEU A 87 9.23 -7.56 -8.78
C LEU A 87 9.15 -8.73 -7.77
N ARG A 88 8.06 -8.85 -7.03
CA ARG A 88 7.81 -10.00 -6.15
C ARG A 88 7.80 -11.32 -6.92
N GLY A 89 7.18 -11.37 -8.09
CA GLY A 89 7.21 -12.56 -8.95
C GLY A 89 8.65 -12.99 -9.26
N ARG A 90 9.49 -12.04 -9.69
CA ARG A 90 10.92 -12.30 -9.96
C ARG A 90 11.65 -12.80 -8.72
N VAL A 91 11.47 -12.14 -7.58
CA VAL A 91 12.13 -12.51 -6.31
C VAL A 91 11.74 -13.92 -5.87
N VAL A 92 10.44 -14.24 -5.86
CA VAL A 92 9.94 -15.56 -5.41
C VAL A 92 10.38 -16.68 -6.33
N HIS A 93 10.53 -16.40 -7.63
CA HIS A 93 11.03 -17.37 -8.61
C HIS A 93 12.56 -17.38 -8.75
N GLY A 94 13.30 -16.63 -7.91
CA GLY A 94 14.76 -16.58 -7.95
C GLY A 94 15.33 -16.00 -9.25
N SER A 95 14.54 -15.20 -9.98
CA SER A 95 14.99 -14.56 -11.21
C SER A 95 15.95 -13.41 -10.91
N VAL A 96 16.98 -13.26 -11.75
CA VAL A 96 17.91 -12.13 -11.67
C VAL A 96 17.17 -10.83 -12.00
N VAL A 97 17.39 -9.79 -11.19
CA VAL A 97 16.89 -8.44 -11.44
C VAL A 97 18.06 -7.58 -11.89
N GLU A 98 18.12 -7.32 -13.19
CA GLU A 98 19.15 -6.51 -13.83
C GLU A 98 19.19 -5.08 -13.26
N GLU A 99 20.39 -4.48 -13.21
CA GLU A 99 20.57 -3.08 -12.77
C GLU A 99 19.72 -2.11 -13.63
N SER A 100 19.59 -2.39 -14.92
CA SER A 100 18.76 -1.61 -15.85
C SER A 100 17.29 -1.55 -15.43
N HIS A 101 16.78 -2.56 -14.72
CA HIS A 101 15.43 -2.53 -14.17
C HIS A 101 15.28 -1.42 -13.12
N TRP A 102 16.26 -1.31 -12.21
CA TRP A 102 16.27 -0.31 -11.16
C TRP A 102 16.48 1.09 -11.72
N THR A 103 17.41 1.26 -12.66
CA THR A 103 17.62 2.55 -13.34
C THR A 103 16.35 3.05 -14.01
N ASN A 104 15.62 2.17 -14.71
CA ASN A 104 14.34 2.51 -15.34
C ASN A 104 13.24 2.84 -14.32
N LEU A 105 13.17 2.09 -13.22
CA LEU A 105 12.24 2.35 -12.12
C LEU A 105 12.49 3.74 -11.53
N PHE A 106 13.75 4.04 -11.19
CA PHE A 106 14.12 5.32 -10.58
C PHE A 106 13.81 6.49 -11.52
N ALA A 107 14.17 6.38 -12.80
CA ALA A 107 13.89 7.41 -13.80
C ALA A 107 12.38 7.68 -13.94
N ARG A 108 11.55 6.62 -14.02
CA ARG A 108 10.09 6.76 -14.14
C ARG A 108 9.46 7.47 -12.95
N HIS A 109 10.00 7.26 -11.75
CA HIS A 109 9.49 7.84 -10.51
C HIS A 109 10.13 9.19 -10.16
N GLY A 110 11.11 9.65 -10.92
CA GLY A 110 11.87 10.88 -10.63
C GLY A 110 12.73 10.75 -9.37
N ILE A 111 13.20 9.54 -9.08
CA ILE A 111 14.04 9.24 -7.91
C ILE A 111 15.47 9.63 -8.26
N ASN A 112 15.98 10.68 -7.60
CA ASN A 112 17.22 11.38 -7.96
C ASN A 112 18.27 11.38 -6.85
N GLN A 113 18.05 10.65 -5.75
CA GLN A 113 18.99 10.55 -4.63
C GLN A 113 20.38 10.11 -5.13
N ILE A 114 21.45 10.61 -4.52
CA ILE A 114 22.81 10.31 -4.98
C ILE A 114 23.14 8.84 -4.71
N MET A 115 22.85 8.37 -3.49
CA MET A 115 23.22 7.02 -3.07
C MET A 115 22.22 5.98 -3.59
N PRO A 116 22.68 4.87 -4.21
CA PRO A 116 21.79 3.80 -4.69
C PRO A 116 20.86 3.23 -3.62
N ARG A 117 21.34 3.16 -2.37
CA ARG A 117 20.54 2.70 -1.22
C ARG A 117 19.35 3.63 -0.96
N ASP A 118 19.56 4.94 -1.04
CA ASP A 118 18.51 5.92 -0.76
C ASP A 118 17.46 5.92 -1.87
N ARG A 119 17.88 5.69 -3.13
CA ARG A 119 16.94 5.48 -4.25
C ARG A 119 16.00 4.29 -4.01
N LEU A 120 16.55 3.19 -3.48
CA LEU A 120 15.75 2.01 -3.13
C LEU A 120 14.79 2.32 -1.97
N GLU A 121 15.25 3.01 -0.93
CA GLU A 121 14.36 3.38 0.19
C GLU A 121 13.23 4.31 -0.26
N VAL A 122 13.48 5.25 -1.17
CA VAL A 122 12.43 6.12 -1.74
C VAL A 122 11.40 5.30 -2.52
N ALA A 123 11.84 4.30 -3.29
CA ALA A 123 10.95 3.37 -3.97
C ALA A 123 10.13 2.53 -2.97
N PHE A 124 10.76 2.05 -1.89
CA PHE A 124 10.05 1.30 -0.85
C PHE A 124 9.08 2.17 -0.06
N ASP A 125 9.43 3.43 0.23
CA ASP A 125 8.55 4.39 0.88
C ASP A 125 7.29 4.65 0.07
N ARG A 126 7.40 4.66 -1.26
CA ARG A 126 6.22 4.73 -2.14
C ARG A 126 5.30 3.52 -1.94
N TRP A 127 5.84 2.31 -1.89
CA TRP A 127 5.04 1.10 -1.68
C TRP A 127 4.52 0.95 -0.24
N ARG A 128 5.32 1.37 0.76
CA ARG A 128 4.90 1.48 2.17
C ARG A 128 3.73 2.44 2.31
N ASP A 129 3.79 3.59 1.65
CA ASP A 129 2.71 4.58 1.62
C ASP A 129 1.43 4.02 0.99
N LEU A 130 1.54 3.25 -0.10
CA LEU A 130 0.39 2.54 -0.68
C LEU A 130 -0.20 1.50 0.28
N LEU A 131 0.63 0.68 0.91
CA LEU A 131 0.19 -0.32 1.90
C LEU A 131 -0.47 0.34 3.12
N ARG A 132 0.13 1.40 3.65
CA ARG A 132 -0.40 2.18 4.76
C ARG A 132 -1.80 2.73 4.44
N ARG A 133 -1.97 3.31 3.25
CA ARG A 133 -3.27 3.79 2.77
C ARG A 133 -4.25 2.64 2.51
N ALA A 134 -3.80 1.49 2.04
CA ALA A 134 -4.64 0.30 1.91
C ALA A 134 -5.18 -0.19 3.26
N ILE A 135 -4.32 -0.28 4.28
CA ILE A 135 -4.70 -0.64 5.65
C ILE A 135 -5.73 0.34 6.21
N LEU A 136 -5.49 1.64 6.05
CA LEU A 136 -6.41 2.68 6.49
C LEU A 136 -7.76 2.61 5.76
N ALA A 137 -7.77 2.45 4.44
CA ALA A 137 -9.01 2.25 3.67
C ALA A 137 -9.78 1.05 4.20
N ARG A 138 -9.08 -0.06 4.47
CA ARG A 138 -9.72 -1.28 4.93
C ARG A 138 -10.37 -1.11 6.31
N LEU A 139 -9.69 -0.42 7.23
CA LEU A 139 -10.23 -0.05 8.55
C LEU A 139 -11.43 0.89 8.41
N LEU A 140 -11.31 1.94 7.60
CA LEU A 140 -12.35 2.95 7.42
C LEU A 140 -13.57 2.43 6.68
N LEU A 141 -13.43 1.40 5.83
CA LEU A 141 -14.54 0.73 5.14
C LEU A 141 -15.14 -0.42 5.97
N SER A 142 -14.47 -0.83 7.04
CA SER A 142 -14.97 -1.86 7.96
C SER A 142 -15.97 -1.30 8.97
N GLU A 143 -16.72 -2.20 9.63
CA GLU A 143 -17.73 -1.95 10.68
C GLU A 143 -17.25 -1.15 11.88
N VAL A 144 -15.95 -0.84 11.98
CA VAL A 144 -15.33 -0.20 13.14
C VAL A 144 -15.81 1.26 13.35
N GLY A 145 -16.63 1.83 12.45
CA GLY A 145 -17.03 3.24 12.46
C GLY A 145 -18.52 3.57 12.69
N GLY A 146 -19.41 2.63 13.04
CA GLY A 146 -20.79 2.95 13.43
C GLY A 146 -21.89 2.02 12.87
N PRO A 147 -23.15 2.15 13.34
CA PRO A 147 -24.25 1.29 12.94
C PRO A 147 -24.69 1.62 11.51
N GLY A 148 -24.43 0.71 10.56
CA GLY A 148 -24.81 0.86 9.16
C GLY A 148 -24.18 -0.19 8.25
N VAL A 149 -24.66 -0.26 7.00
CA VAL A 149 -24.24 -1.24 5.99
C VAL A 149 -22.72 -1.17 5.75
N THR A 150 -22.07 -2.28 6.05
CA THR A 150 -20.63 -2.49 5.88
C THR A 150 -20.27 -2.56 4.42
N SER A 151 -19.55 -1.56 3.89
CA SER A 151 -19.10 -1.61 2.50
C SER A 151 -18.01 -2.66 2.27
N TRP A 152 -17.18 -2.97 3.29
CA TRP A 152 -16.22 -4.08 3.22
C TRP A 152 -16.04 -4.80 4.56
N PRO A 153 -16.64 -5.98 4.77
CA PRO A 153 -16.56 -6.70 6.06
C PRO A 153 -15.19 -7.33 6.31
N LEU A 154 -14.65 -7.24 7.53
CA LEU A 154 -13.30 -7.72 7.89
C LEU A 154 -13.16 -9.25 7.88
N LEU A 155 -14.26 -9.97 8.12
CA LEU A 155 -14.28 -11.44 8.22
C LEU A 155 -14.85 -12.11 6.95
N GLY A 156 -14.91 -11.36 5.84
CA GLY A 156 -15.47 -11.82 4.57
C GLY A 156 -16.95 -11.46 4.41
N GLY A 157 -17.41 -11.44 3.15
CA GLY A 157 -18.78 -11.13 2.75
C GLY A 157 -19.07 -11.76 1.39
N LYS A 158 -20.36 -11.96 1.07
CA LYS A 158 -20.78 -12.55 -0.22
C LYS A 158 -20.78 -11.54 -1.37
N ASP A 159 -20.77 -10.25 -1.08
CA ASP A 159 -20.84 -9.21 -2.11
C ASP A 159 -19.50 -9.05 -2.83
N SER A 160 -19.55 -9.03 -4.17
CA SER A 160 -18.38 -8.76 -4.99
C SER A 160 -17.95 -7.31 -4.82
N ILE A 161 -16.79 -7.10 -4.19
CA ILE A 161 -16.17 -5.77 -4.03
C ILE A 161 -15.86 -5.17 -5.40
N ASP A 162 -15.38 -5.98 -6.35
CA ASP A 162 -15.04 -5.52 -7.69
C ASP A 162 -16.29 -5.04 -8.43
N GLY A 163 -17.42 -5.75 -8.31
CA GLY A 163 -18.70 -5.32 -8.84
C GLY A 163 -19.11 -3.91 -8.39
N GLN A 164 -18.83 -3.56 -7.14
CA GLN A 164 -19.12 -2.23 -6.59
C GLN A 164 -18.15 -1.14 -7.10
N LEU A 165 -17.00 -1.51 -7.64
CA LEU A 165 -15.97 -0.59 -8.13
C LEU A 165 -15.97 -0.40 -9.67
N ILE A 166 -16.74 -1.19 -10.43
CA ILE A 166 -16.84 -1.10 -11.91
C ILE A 166 -17.26 0.31 -12.37
N GLY A 167 -18.16 0.97 -11.64
CA GLY A 167 -18.71 2.27 -12.01
C GLY A 167 -18.04 3.48 -11.34
N PRO A 168 -17.94 4.64 -12.03
CA PRO A 168 -17.37 5.85 -11.44
C PRO A 168 -18.17 6.36 -10.22
N ARG A 169 -19.47 6.06 -10.15
CA ARG A 169 -20.32 6.36 -8.99
C ARG A 169 -19.87 5.56 -7.75
N GLY A 170 -19.71 4.24 -7.87
CA GLY A 170 -19.25 3.39 -6.77
C GLY A 170 -17.87 3.79 -6.27
N ARG A 171 -16.92 3.99 -7.19
CA ARG A 171 -15.57 4.48 -6.86
C ARG A 171 -15.58 5.81 -6.09
N ARG A 172 -16.43 6.76 -6.49
CA ARG A 172 -16.57 8.04 -5.79
C ARG A 172 -17.20 7.88 -4.42
N ALA A 173 -18.26 7.06 -4.30
CA ALA A 173 -18.93 6.80 -3.03
C ALA A 173 -17.98 6.20 -1.99
N TRP A 174 -17.18 5.22 -2.38
CA TRP A 174 -16.21 4.57 -1.49
C TRP A 174 -15.10 5.53 -1.06
N ARG A 175 -14.52 6.30 -1.98
CA ARG A 175 -13.52 7.32 -1.62
C ARG A 175 -14.11 8.43 -0.74
N HIS A 176 -15.35 8.81 -0.98
CA HIS A 176 -16.05 9.79 -0.15
C HIS A 176 -16.21 9.26 1.27
N LEU A 177 -16.70 8.02 1.43
CA LEU A 177 -16.86 7.36 2.72
C LEU A 177 -15.54 7.29 3.50
N ILE A 178 -14.45 6.88 2.84
CA ILE A 178 -13.10 6.86 3.45
C ILE A 178 -12.73 8.24 3.98
N ARG A 179 -12.87 9.29 3.14
CA ARG A 179 -12.47 10.66 3.50
C ARG A 179 -13.33 11.24 4.61
N THR A 180 -14.64 11.00 4.59
CA THR A 180 -15.57 11.46 5.62
C THR A 180 -15.23 10.82 6.96
N ARG A 181 -15.10 9.49 7.02
CA ARG A 181 -14.73 8.80 8.25
C ARG A 181 -13.33 9.18 8.76
N ALA A 182 -12.36 9.39 7.86
CA ALA A 182 -11.04 9.86 8.24
C ALA A 182 -11.08 11.27 8.85
N ALA A 183 -11.96 12.15 8.38
CA ALA A 183 -12.16 13.48 8.94
C ALA A 183 -12.86 13.41 10.31
N GLU A 184 -13.90 12.59 10.44
CA GLU A 184 -14.63 12.38 11.71
C GLU A 184 -13.71 11.85 12.83
N LEU A 185 -12.77 10.97 12.49
CA LEU A 185 -11.78 10.42 13.42
C LEU A 185 -10.56 11.33 13.63
N GLY A 186 -10.48 12.48 12.96
CA GLY A 186 -9.34 13.40 13.06
C GLY A 186 -8.04 12.91 12.39
N ILE A 187 -8.10 11.83 11.61
CA ILE A 187 -6.93 11.19 10.96
C ILE A 187 -6.79 11.54 9.47
N ALA A 188 -7.45 12.59 8.99
CA ALA A 188 -7.40 13.00 7.58
C ALA A 188 -5.98 13.21 7.04
N ARG A 189 -5.03 13.65 7.90
CA ARG A 189 -3.61 13.78 7.52
C ARG A 189 -2.98 12.42 7.20
N ALA A 190 -3.36 11.36 7.91
CA ALA A 190 -2.92 10.01 7.63
C ALA A 190 -3.46 9.49 6.29
N TRP A 191 -4.44 10.14 5.64
CA TRP A 191 -4.85 9.72 4.30
C TRP A 191 -3.98 10.32 3.17
N ARG A 192 -3.17 11.35 3.48
CA ARG A 192 -2.33 12.01 2.47
C ARG A 192 -1.20 11.07 2.02
N ARG A 193 -0.75 11.30 0.79
CA ARG A 193 0.48 10.70 0.25
C ARG A 193 1.65 11.10 1.15
N SER A 194 2.48 10.13 1.54
CA SER A 194 3.74 10.42 2.23
C SER A 194 4.68 11.21 1.33
N GLU A 195 5.39 12.16 1.92
CA GLU A 195 6.49 12.85 1.23
C GLU A 195 7.64 11.85 0.99
N PRO A 196 8.28 11.87 -0.19
CA PRO A 196 9.46 11.06 -0.44
C PRO A 196 10.59 11.42 0.52
N LEU A 197 11.46 10.46 0.84
CA LEU A 197 12.72 10.72 1.51
C LEU A 197 13.51 11.80 0.74
N HIS A 198 13.80 12.92 1.40
CA HIS A 198 14.60 14.01 0.86
C HIS A 198 16.06 13.82 1.26
N ASP A 199 16.97 13.92 0.29
CA ASP A 199 18.40 13.87 0.53
C ASP A 199 18.91 15.30 0.79
N TYR A 200 18.65 15.81 2.00
CA TYR A 200 19.02 17.19 2.38
C TYR A 200 20.55 17.44 2.37
N LEU A 201 21.38 16.39 2.37
CA LEU A 201 22.84 16.53 2.37
C LEU A 201 23.40 16.77 0.97
N HIS A 202 22.65 16.36 -0.04
CA HIS A 202 23.06 16.40 -1.43
C HIS A 202 22.07 17.15 -2.33
N ASP A 203 21.01 17.70 -1.75
CA ASP A 203 20.19 18.70 -2.40
C ASP A 203 21.15 19.82 -2.85
N PRO A 204 21.22 20.15 -4.15
CA PRO A 204 21.98 21.32 -4.56
C PRO A 204 21.41 22.47 -3.75
N TRP A 205 22.25 23.11 -2.93
CA TRP A 205 21.90 24.35 -2.26
C TRP A 205 21.40 25.28 -3.36
N GLY A 206 20.08 25.37 -3.51
CA GLY A 206 19.45 26.41 -4.27
C GLY A 206 19.70 27.65 -3.46
N ASP A 207 20.75 28.39 -3.81
CA ASP A 207 20.90 29.79 -3.42
C ASP A 207 19.77 30.60 -4.06
N ASP A 208 18.52 30.26 -3.76
CA ASP A 208 17.40 31.20 -3.81
C ASP A 208 17.40 31.96 -2.48
N LEU A 209 18.53 32.63 -2.20
CA LEU A 209 18.55 33.85 -1.40
C LEU A 209 18.08 35.01 -2.31
N ALA A 210 16.88 34.88 -2.85
CA ALA A 210 16.16 36.00 -3.44
C ALA A 210 15.23 36.57 -2.37
N ASN A 211 15.67 37.68 -1.78
CA ASN A 211 14.79 38.69 -1.19
C ASN A 211 13.71 39.12 -2.20
#